data_AF-A0A1H8NCQ1-F1
#
_entry.id   AF-A0A1H8NCQ1-F1
#
_cell.length_a   1.000
_cell.length_b   1.000
_cell.length_c   1.000
_cell.angle_alpha   90.00
_cell.angle_beta   90.00
_cell.angle_gamma   90.00
#
_symmetry.space_group_name_H-M   'P 1'
#
loop_
_entity.id
_entity.type
_entity.pdbx_description
1 polymer ?
#
loop_
_entity_poly.entity_id
_entity_poly.type
_entity_poly.pdbx_seq_one_letter_code
_entity_poly.pdbx_strand_id
1 'polypeptide(L)'
;YTSKGFKRKLDAAKMTQSMSRVGRCIDNGPMESFFGTLKCEKYYLHKYKTFEELTTAIDAYIHFYNHERYQKRLNGLSPMEYRAMAA
;
A
#
# COMPACT_ATOMS: atom_id res chain seq x y z
N TYR A 1 9.37 -2.60 13.56
CA TYR A 1 10.27 -1.55 13.03
C TYR A 1 11.06 -0.84 14.13
N THR A 2 11.81 -1.56 14.99
CA THR A 2 12.50 -0.97 16.16
C THR A 2 14.03 -0.98 16.06
N SER A 3 14.60 -1.40 14.91
CA SER A 3 16.05 -1.50 14.76
C SER A 3 16.71 -0.11 14.73
N LYS A 4 17.87 0.01 15.40
CA LYS A 4 18.64 1.28 15.43
C LYS A 4 19.05 1.73 14.03
N GLY A 5 19.38 0.77 13.14
CA GLY A 5 19.72 1.06 11.74
C GLY A 5 18.56 1.69 10.97
N PHE A 6 17.34 1.20 11.16
CA PHE A 6 16.15 1.77 10.53
C PHE A 6 15.84 3.17 11.09
N LYS A 7 15.94 3.36 12.41
CA LYS A 7 15.74 4.67 13.04
C LYS A 7 16.70 5.73 12.50
N ARG A 8 17.99 5.41 12.34
CA ARG A 8 18.96 6.32 11.72
C ARG A 8 18.58 6.74 10.30
N LYS A 9 18.03 5.82 9.50
CA LYS A 9 17.55 6.14 8.15
C LYS A 9 16.37 7.11 8.18
N LEU A 10 15.42 6.92 9.10
CA LEU A 10 14.28 7.83 9.28
C LEU A 10 14.73 9.22 9.72
N ASP A 11 15.65 9.31 10.68
CA ASP A 11 16.16 10.58 11.19
C ASP A 11 16.90 11.36 10.08
N ALA A 12 17.72 10.68 9.27
CA ALA A 12 18.38 11.28 8.11
C ALA A 12 17.38 11.81 7.07
N ALA A 13 16.25 11.13 6.90
CA ALA A 13 15.15 11.55 6.03
C ALA A 13 14.20 12.58 6.68
N LYS A 14 14.47 13.04 7.92
CA LYS A 14 13.61 13.93 8.71
C LYS A 14 12.17 13.37 8.89
N MET A 15 12.03 12.05 8.96
CA MET A 15 10.75 11.37 9.13
C MET A 15 10.50 11.03 10.60
N THR A 16 9.33 11.42 11.12
CA THR A 16 8.89 11.01 12.46
C THR A 16 8.51 9.53 12.46
N GLN A 17 9.12 8.75 13.34
CA GLN A 17 8.72 7.37 13.55
C GLN A 17 7.45 7.31 14.38
N SER A 18 6.38 6.77 13.81
CA SER A 18 5.12 6.49 14.51
C SER A 18 4.90 4.98 14.59
N MET A 19 4.71 4.46 15.80
CA MET A 19 4.45 3.05 16.06
C MET A 19 3.16 2.93 16.86
N SER A 20 2.24 2.07 16.40
CA SER A 20 1.05 1.70 17.16
C SER A 20 1.41 1.08 18.50
N ARG A 21 0.51 1.23 19.48
CA ARG A 21 0.66 0.54 20.77
C ARG A 21 0.70 -0.97 20.54
N VAL A 22 1.48 -1.67 21.36
CA VAL A 22 1.52 -3.14 21.35
C VAL A 22 0.10 -3.68 21.55
N GLY A 23 -0.30 -4.64 20.71
CA GLY A 23 -1.64 -5.24 20.76
C GLY A 23 -2.75 -4.42 20.07
N ARG A 24 -2.45 -3.31 19.40
CA ARG A 24 -3.45 -2.49 18.70
C ARG A 24 -3.34 -2.62 17.17
N CYS A 25 -3.98 -3.64 16.61
CA CYS A 25 -3.94 -3.95 15.17
C CYS A 25 -4.80 -3.02 14.29
N ILE A 26 -5.77 -2.30 14.89
CA ILE A 26 -6.75 -1.48 14.15
C ILE A 26 -6.06 -0.43 13.26
N ASP A 27 -4.95 0.14 13.73
CA ASP A 27 -4.19 1.16 12.98
C ASP A 27 -3.61 0.61 11.66
N ASN A 28 -3.42 -0.72 11.56
CA ASN A 28 -2.93 -1.40 10.36
C ASN A 28 -4.05 -1.79 9.38
N GLY A 29 -5.32 -1.63 9.78
CA GLY A 29 -6.50 -2.02 8.99
C GLY A 29 -6.49 -1.51 7.53
N PRO A 30 -6.09 -0.25 7.24
CA PRO A 30 -6.00 0.22 5.86
C PRO A 30 -5.00 -0.58 5.00
N MET A 31 -3.83 -0.92 5.56
CA MET A 31 -2.84 -1.72 4.84
C MET A 31 -3.28 -3.18 4.69
N GLU A 32 -3.92 -3.76 5.71
CA GLU A 32 -4.50 -5.10 5.62
C GLU A 32 -5.57 -5.19 4.54
N SER A 33 -6.45 -4.18 4.48
CA SER A 33 -7.45 -4.08 3.43
C SER A 33 -6.81 -4.01 2.04
N PHE A 34 -5.79 -3.16 1.86
CA PHE A 34 -5.06 -3.08 0.59
C PHE A 34 -4.45 -4.43 0.18
N PHE A 35 -3.72 -5.10 1.09
CA PHE A 35 -3.09 -6.39 0.78
C PHE A 35 -4.10 -7.50 0.54
N GLY A 36 -5.23 -7.50 1.24
CA GLY A 36 -6.33 -8.44 0.99
C GLY A 36 -6.86 -8.28 -0.43
N THR A 37 -7.15 -7.05 -0.85
CA THR A 37 -7.65 -6.74 -2.19
C THR A 37 -6.63 -7.10 -3.28
N LEU A 38 -5.37 -6.69 -3.12
CA LEU A 38 -4.28 -7.02 -4.06
C LEU A 38 -4.14 -8.53 -4.24
N LYS A 39 -4.20 -9.29 -3.15
CA LYS A 39 -4.05 -10.74 -3.22
C LYS A 39 -5.22 -11.38 -3.96
N CYS A 40 -6.45 -11.00 -3.63
CA CYS A 40 -7.66 -11.54 -4.27
C CYS A 40 -7.76 -11.19 -5.75
N GLU A 41 -7.41 -9.95 -6.13
CA GLU A 41 -7.62 -9.47 -7.49
C GLU A 41 -6.43 -9.67 -8.42
N LYS A 42 -5.21 -9.88 -7.90
CA LYS A 42 -4.01 -10.03 -8.73
C LYS A 42 -3.14 -11.20 -8.37
N TYR A 43 -2.92 -11.49 -7.10
CA TYR A 43 -1.99 -12.57 -6.75
C TYR A 43 -2.61 -13.96 -6.97
N TYR A 44 -3.80 -14.22 -6.43
CA TYR A 44 -4.42 -15.55 -6.45
C TYR A 44 -4.99 -15.95 -7.81
N LEU A 45 -5.22 -15.00 -8.72
CA LEU A 45 -5.74 -15.27 -10.06
C LEU A 45 -4.67 -15.73 -11.06
N HIS A 46 -3.40 -15.68 -10.67
CA HIS A 46 -2.27 -15.91 -11.57
C HIS A 46 -1.23 -16.84 -10.92
N LYS A 47 -0.49 -17.57 -11.76
CA LYS A 47 0.71 -18.31 -11.34
C LYS A 47 1.92 -17.65 -11.98
N TYR A 48 2.84 -17.20 -11.14
CA TYR A 48 4.08 -16.55 -11.57
C TYR A 48 5.21 -17.56 -11.58
N LYS A 49 5.96 -17.62 -12.67
CA LYS A 49 7.09 -18.55 -12.84
C LYS A 49 8.40 -17.96 -12.32
N THR A 50 8.52 -16.64 -12.33
CA THR A 50 9.71 -15.93 -11.86
C THR A 50 9.35 -14.80 -10.90
N PHE A 51 10.35 -14.35 -10.15
CA PHE A 51 10.19 -13.22 -9.24
C PHE A 51 9.95 -11.91 -10.01
N GLU A 52 10.58 -11.76 -11.18
CA GLU A 52 10.44 -10.59 -12.05
C GLU A 52 9.02 -10.50 -12.61
N GLU A 53 8.41 -11.63 -12.97
CA GLU A 53 7.02 -11.69 -13.43
C GLU A 53 6.06 -11.24 -12.33
N LEU A 54 6.26 -11.76 -11.11
CA LEU A 54 5.47 -11.35 -9.94
C LEU A 54 5.66 -9.85 -9.65
N THR A 55 6.90 -9.36 -9.65
CA THR A 55 7.21 -7.95 -9.37
C THR A 55 6.50 -7.04 -10.38
N THR A 56 6.61 -7.35 -11.67
CA THR A 56 5.94 -6.59 -12.74
C THR A 56 4.42 -6.58 -12.56
N ALA A 57 3.84 -7.71 -12.18
CA ALA A 57 2.40 -7.82 -11.95
C ALA A 57 1.93 -7.01 -10.73
N ILE A 58 2.74 -6.95 -9.67
CA ILE A 58 2.46 -6.15 -8.48
C ILE A 58 2.60 -4.65 -8.78
N ASP A 59 3.64 -4.24 -9.50
CA ASP A 59 3.85 -2.83 -9.89
C ASP A 59 2.69 -2.32 -10.75
N ALA A 60 2.29 -3.10 -11.76
CA ALA A 60 1.13 -2.78 -12.59
C ALA A 60 -0.16 -2.66 -11.77
N TYR A 61 -0.35 -3.53 -10.78
CA TYR A 61 -1.53 -3.47 -9.91
C TYR A 61 -1.51 -2.25 -8.98
N ILE A 62 -0.34 -1.87 -8.45
CA ILE A 62 -0.20 -0.65 -7.63
C ILE A 62 -0.51 0.60 -8.46
N HIS A 63 -0.05 0.66 -9.72
CA HIS A 63 -0.39 1.74 -10.62
C HIS A 63 -1.91 1.83 -10.83
N PHE A 64 -2.53 0.71 -11.24
CA PHE A 64 -3.97 0.60 -11.41
C PHE A 64 -4.72 1.05 -10.15
N TYR A 65 -4.33 0.53 -8.97
CA TYR A 65 -5.00 0.83 -7.70
C TYR A 65 -4.99 2.34 -7.40
N ASN A 66 -3.89 3.03 -7.68
CA ASN A 66 -3.72 4.44 -7.34
C ASN A 66 -4.31 5.40 -8.38
N HIS A 67 -4.26 5.04 -9.67
CA HIS A 67 -4.55 5.97 -10.76
C HIS A 67 -5.83 5.66 -11.54
N GLU A 68 -6.32 4.42 -11.49
CA GLU A 68 -7.40 3.95 -12.39
C GLU A 68 -8.56 3.30 -11.63
N ARG A 69 -8.31 2.79 -10.41
CA ARG A 69 -9.31 2.08 -9.63
C ARG A 69 -10.35 3.04 -9.06
N TYR A 70 -11.55 3.00 -9.65
CA TYR A 70 -12.71 3.67 -9.08
C TYR A 70 -13.09 3.11 -7.70
N GLN A 71 -13.21 3.98 -6.71
CA GLN A 71 -13.65 3.61 -5.38
C GLN A 71 -14.96 4.31 -5.04
N LYS A 72 -16.00 3.53 -4.73
CA LYS A 72 -17.31 4.08 -4.32
C LYS A 72 -17.21 5.04 -3.13
N ARG A 73 -16.33 4.74 -2.17
CA ARG A 73 -16.05 5.61 -1.02
C ARG A 73 -15.44 6.96 -1.40
N LEU A 74 -14.76 7.02 -2.54
CA LEU A 74 -14.14 8.23 -3.08
C LEU A 74 -15.01 8.86 -4.17
N ASN A 75 -16.33 8.68 -4.13
CA ASN A 75 -17.28 9.16 -5.14
C ASN A 75 -16.95 8.69 -6.56
N GLY A 76 -16.38 7.49 -6.69
CA GLY A 76 -15.99 6.95 -7.99
C GLY A 76 -14.70 7.52 -8.54
N LEU A 77 -13.88 8.19 -7.73
CA LEU A 77 -12.53 8.63 -8.10
C LEU A 77 -11.48 7.57 -7.75
N SER A 78 -10.36 7.59 -8.46
CA SER A 78 -9.13 6.92 -8.04
C SER A 78 -8.51 7.63 -6.81
N PRO A 79 -7.67 6.93 -6.03
CA PRO A 79 -6.96 7.54 -4.90
C PRO A 79 -6.18 8.81 -5.27
N MET A 80 -5.53 8.83 -6.43
CA MET A 80 -4.75 9.99 -6.88
C MET A 80 -5.62 11.15 -7.34
N GLU A 81 -6.73 10.89 -8.04
CA GLU A 81 -7.70 11.95 -8.40
C GLU A 81 -8.33 12.56 -7.14
N TYR A 82 -8.76 11.72 -6.20
CA TYR A 82 -9.31 12.18 -4.92
C TYR A 82 -8.31 13.06 -4.16
N ARG A 83 -7.02 12.67 -4.16
CA ARG A 83 -5.96 13.46 -3.52
C ARG A 83 -5.73 14.80 -4.22
N ALA A 84 -5.78 14.84 -5.55
CA ALA A 84 -5.60 16.07 -6.32
C ALA A 84 -6.74 17.08 -6.09
N MET A 85 -7.97 16.60 -5.83
CA MET A 85 -9.10 17.47 -5.48
C MET A 85 -9.08 17.98 -4.04
N ALA A 86 -8.40 17.26 -3.14
CA ALA A 86 -8.30 17.60 -1.73
C ALA A 86 -7.09 18.51 -1.39
N ALA A 87 -6.27 18.84 -2.39
CA ALA A 87 -5.11 19.74 -2.29
C ALA A 87 -5.49 21.16 -2.72
#